data_AF-A0A9D8LLD0-F1
#
_entry.id   AF-A0A9D8LLD0-F1
#
_cell.length_a   1.000
_cell.length_b   1.000
_cell.length_c   1.000
_cell.angle_alpha   90.00
_cell.angle_beta   90.00
_cell.angle_gamma   90.00
#
_symmetry.space_group_name_H-M   'P 1'
#
loop_
_entity.id
_entity.type
_entity.pdbx_description
1 polymer ?
#
loop_
_entity_poly.entity_id
_entity_poly.type
_entity_poly.pdbx_seq_one_letter_code
_entity_poly.pdbx_strand_id
1 'polypeptide(L)'
;MADISLEAVTGKLNRVGYEAFIQALRQAKGAGNRNVELAHWLAQILQRRSTDIGLTAQHYGLDMARLASDIGGVIEGFRKNETEMPGVANNVVDVLDRGWHYATLFFGETQIRTGHVLVAALKSLELRRALTAISKE
;
A
#
# COMPACT_ATOMS: atom_id res chain seq x y z
N MET A 1 27.62 -0.49 1.63
CA MET A 1 26.70 -1.33 2.43
C MET A 1 25.68 -1.91 1.47
N ALA A 2 25.27 -3.17 1.62
CA ALA A 2 24.17 -3.72 0.84
C ALA A 2 22.84 -3.29 1.47
N ASP A 3 22.01 -2.54 0.76
CA ASP A 3 20.66 -2.20 1.18
C ASP A 3 19.72 -3.41 1.02
N ILE A 4 18.62 -3.42 1.77
CA ILE A 4 17.60 -4.46 1.65
C ILE A 4 16.91 -4.27 0.29
N SER A 5 16.90 -5.33 -0.53
CA SER A 5 16.19 -5.28 -1.81
C SER A 5 14.68 -5.23 -1.58
N LEU A 6 13.98 -4.51 -2.45
CA LEU A 6 12.51 -4.50 -2.48
C LEU A 6 11.95 -5.94 -2.57
N GLU A 7 12.61 -6.80 -3.33
CA GLU A 7 12.24 -8.21 -3.43
C GLU A 7 12.29 -8.92 -2.07
N ALA A 8 13.32 -8.65 -1.26
CA ALA A 8 13.43 -9.21 0.07
C ALA A 8 12.31 -8.73 1.00
N VAL A 9 11.94 -7.44 0.94
CA VAL A 9 10.87 -6.88 1.78
C VAL A 9 9.49 -7.34 1.30
N THR A 10 9.22 -7.27 0.00
CA THR A 10 7.96 -7.76 -0.58
C THR A 10 7.79 -9.26 -0.39
N GLY A 11 8.87 -10.03 -0.33
CA GLY A 11 8.86 -11.45 0.06
C GLY A 11 8.41 -11.73 1.50
N LYS A 12 8.35 -10.70 2.37
CA LYS A 12 7.76 -10.82 3.71
C LYS A 12 6.25 -10.61 3.73
N LEU A 13 5.63 -10.14 2.65
CA LEU A 13 4.18 -10.00 2.60
C LEU A 13 3.48 -11.36 2.68
N ASN A 14 2.33 -11.39 3.33
CA ASN A 14 1.41 -12.52 3.18
C ASN A 14 0.86 -12.57 1.75
N ARG A 15 0.23 -13.69 1.39
CA ARG A 15 -0.29 -13.90 0.03
C ARG A 15 -1.19 -12.75 -0.46
N VAL A 16 -2.10 -12.29 0.40
CA VAL A 16 -3.08 -11.24 0.06
C VAL A 16 -2.38 -9.92 -0.26
N GLY A 17 -1.45 -9.47 0.61
CA GLY A 17 -0.70 -8.24 0.42
C GLY A 17 0.20 -8.30 -0.81
N TYR A 18 0.88 -9.42 -1.02
CA TYR A 18 1.76 -9.65 -2.16
C TYR A 18 1.00 -9.64 -3.49
N GLU A 19 -0.09 -10.41 -3.60
CA GLU A 19 -0.88 -10.44 -4.83
C GLU A 19 -1.52 -9.07 -5.14
N ALA A 20 -1.96 -8.33 -4.12
CA ALA A 20 -2.47 -6.96 -4.30
C ALA A 20 -1.36 -6.01 -4.81
N PHE A 21 -0.14 -6.17 -4.29
CA PHE A 21 1.01 -5.36 -4.71
C PHE A 21 1.39 -5.64 -6.18
N ILE A 22 1.42 -6.90 -6.60
CA ILE A 22 1.69 -7.27 -8.00
C ILE A 22 0.63 -6.71 -8.94
N GLN A 23 -0.65 -6.73 -8.55
CA GLN A 23 -1.71 -6.13 -9.37
C GLN A 23 -1.58 -4.60 -9.42
N ALA A 24 -1.17 -3.96 -8.33
CA ALA A 24 -0.92 -2.52 -8.29
C ALA A 24 0.24 -2.12 -9.21
N LEU A 25 1.30 -2.93 -9.24
CA LEU A 25 2.43 -2.75 -10.16
C LEU A 25 2.00 -2.87 -11.62
N ARG A 26 1.17 -3.87 -11.94
CA ARG A 26 0.60 -4.04 -13.30
C ARG A 26 -0.31 -2.88 -13.69
N GLN A 27 -1.12 -2.38 -12.76
CA GLN A 27 -1.96 -1.21 -12.96
C GLN A 27 -1.12 0.04 -13.27
N ALA A 28 -0.11 0.33 -12.45
CA ALA A 28 0.81 1.45 -12.66
C ALA A 28 1.52 1.35 -14.02
N LYS A 29 1.96 0.14 -14.41
CA LYS A 29 2.55 -0.11 -15.73
C LYS A 29 1.56 0.16 -16.87
N GLY A 30 0.35 -0.39 -16.77
CA GLY A 30 -0.68 -0.22 -17.80
C GLY A 30 -1.12 1.24 -17.97
N ALA A 31 -1.05 2.04 -16.90
CA ALA A 31 -1.34 3.46 -16.91
C ALA A 31 -0.13 4.36 -17.29
N GLY A 32 1.04 3.77 -17.52
CA GLY A 32 2.28 4.48 -17.85
C GLY A 32 2.80 5.35 -16.70
N ASN A 33 2.56 4.95 -15.45
CA ASN A 33 3.02 5.67 -14.27
C ASN A 33 4.49 5.33 -13.94
N ARG A 34 5.23 6.34 -13.49
CA ARG A 34 6.65 6.19 -13.10
C ARG A 34 6.86 5.22 -11.95
N ASN A 35 5.96 5.22 -10.97
CA ASN A 35 6.05 4.39 -9.78
C ASN A 35 4.72 3.67 -9.50
N VAL A 36 4.80 2.49 -8.87
CA VAL A 36 3.71 1.99 -8.05
C VAL A 36 3.71 2.76 -6.73
N GLU A 37 2.53 3.26 -6.36
CA GLU A 37 2.31 4.21 -5.26
C GLU A 37 1.39 3.56 -4.22
N LEU A 38 1.35 4.11 -3.02
CA LEU A 38 0.47 3.62 -1.95
C LEU A 38 -1.00 3.60 -2.39
N ALA A 39 -1.44 4.60 -3.17
CA ALA A 39 -2.81 4.67 -3.71
C ALA A 39 -3.14 3.48 -4.62
N HIS A 40 -2.21 3.08 -5.51
CA HIS A 40 -2.38 1.90 -6.36
C HIS A 40 -2.56 0.63 -5.51
N TRP A 41 -1.73 0.48 -4.47
CA TRP A 41 -1.80 -0.71 -3.63
C TRP A 41 -3.06 -0.75 -2.77
N LEU A 42 -3.47 0.38 -2.18
CA LEU A 42 -4.72 0.50 -1.43
C LEU A 42 -5.93 0.18 -2.32
N ALA A 43 -5.97 0.68 -3.56
CA ALA A 43 -7.04 0.34 -4.50
C ALA A 43 -7.18 -1.18 -4.69
N GLN A 44 -6.05 -1.89 -4.88
CA GLN A 44 -6.05 -3.35 -5.06
C GLN A 44 -6.36 -4.12 -3.77
N ILE A 45 -5.99 -3.60 -2.60
CA ILE A 45 -6.33 -4.21 -1.31
C ILE A 45 -7.83 -4.08 -1.03
N LEU A 46 -8.43 -2.91 -1.31
CA LEU A 46 -9.84 -2.64 -1.03
C LEU A 46 -10.79 -3.34 -1.99
N GLN A 47 -10.35 -3.68 -3.21
CA GLN A 47 -11.11 -4.51 -4.15
C GLN A 47 -11.25 -5.97 -3.68
N ARG A 48 -10.35 -6.43 -2.79
CA ARG A 48 -10.37 -7.79 -2.27
C ARG A 48 -11.29 -7.88 -1.05
N ARG A 49 -12.01 -9.00 -0.94
CA ARG A 49 -12.85 -9.28 0.22
C ARG A 49 -12.00 -9.64 1.43
N SER A 50 -12.47 -9.25 2.62
CA SER A 50 -11.92 -9.67 3.90
C SER A 50 -10.42 -9.38 4.09
N THR A 51 -9.94 -8.24 3.59
CA THR A 51 -8.61 -7.73 3.92
C THR A 51 -8.63 -6.99 5.26
N ASP A 52 -7.51 -6.95 5.98
CA ASP A 52 -7.47 -6.28 7.29
C ASP A 52 -7.83 -4.80 7.15
N ILE A 53 -7.32 -4.13 6.10
CA ILE A 53 -7.63 -2.73 5.81
C ILE A 53 -9.12 -2.57 5.46
N GLY A 54 -9.67 -3.43 4.60
CA GLY A 54 -11.08 -3.36 4.23
C GLY A 54 -12.03 -3.60 5.41
N LEU A 55 -11.72 -4.61 6.25
CA LEU A 55 -12.48 -4.89 7.46
C LEU A 55 -12.35 -3.76 8.50
N THR A 56 -11.17 -3.15 8.62
CA THR A 56 -10.96 -2.01 9.50
C THR A 56 -11.75 -0.80 9.03
N ALA A 57 -11.72 -0.49 7.73
CA ALA A 57 -12.49 0.61 7.15
C ALA A 57 -14.00 0.43 7.40
N GLN A 58 -14.52 -0.78 7.20
CA GLN A 58 -15.93 -1.10 7.48
C GLN A 58 -16.26 -1.00 8.97
N HIS A 59 -15.38 -1.50 9.85
CA HIS A 59 -15.58 -1.46 11.30
C HIS A 59 -15.72 -0.02 11.83
N TYR A 60 -14.94 0.91 11.30
CA TYR A 60 -14.98 2.32 11.68
C TYR A 60 -16.02 3.15 10.89
N GLY A 61 -16.79 2.53 10.00
CA GLY A 61 -17.88 3.19 9.28
C GLY A 61 -17.41 4.18 8.21
N LEU A 62 -16.23 3.98 7.62
CA LEU A 62 -15.76 4.78 6.49
C LEU A 62 -16.70 4.60 5.29
N ASP A 63 -16.94 5.68 4.54
CA ASP A 63 -17.66 5.61 3.28
C ASP A 63 -16.76 4.97 2.22
N MET A 64 -16.99 3.67 1.98
CA MET A 64 -16.22 2.88 1.03
C MET A 64 -16.33 3.40 -0.41
N ALA A 65 -17.45 4.02 -0.77
CA ALA A 65 -17.63 4.60 -2.10
C ALA A 65 -16.83 5.90 -2.24
N ARG A 66 -16.85 6.76 -1.22
CA ARG A 66 -16.00 7.95 -1.15
C ARG A 66 -14.53 7.58 -1.17
N LEU A 67 -14.11 6.65 -0.32
CA LEU A 67 -12.72 6.17 -0.25
C LEU A 67 -12.24 5.65 -1.61
N ALA A 68 -13.05 4.84 -2.30
CA ALA A 68 -12.70 4.33 -3.62
C ALA A 68 -12.61 5.46 -4.68
N SER A 69 -13.53 6.43 -4.62
CA SER A 69 -13.52 7.60 -5.51
C SER A 69 -12.27 8.46 -5.30
N ASP A 70 -11.92 8.74 -4.05
CA ASP A 70 -10.76 9.56 -3.70
C ASP A 70 -9.45 8.89 -4.16
N ILE A 71 -9.31 7.58 -3.89
CA ILE A 71 -8.16 6.79 -4.35
C ILE A 71 -8.07 6.82 -5.89
N GLY A 72 -9.20 6.65 -6.58
CA GLY A 72 -9.25 6.72 -8.04
C GLY A 72 -8.78 8.08 -8.58
N GLY A 73 -9.27 9.18 -8.01
CA GLY A 73 -8.87 10.53 -8.40
C GLY A 73 -7.37 10.81 -8.18
N VAL A 74 -6.80 10.29 -7.09
CA VAL A 74 -5.35 10.39 -6.84
C VAL A 74 -4.55 9.63 -7.90
N ILE A 75 -4.97 8.41 -8.25
CA ILE A 75 -4.32 7.61 -9.29
C ILE A 75 -4.37 8.30 -10.65
N GLU A 76 -5.50 8.90 -11.01
CA GLU A 76 -5.67 9.62 -12.27
C GLU A 76 -4.74 10.83 -12.39
N GLY A 77 -4.42 11.47 -11.26
CA GLY A 77 -3.53 12.62 -11.17
C GLY A 77 -2.04 12.30 -11.27
N PHE A 78 -1.64 11.02 -11.25
CA PHE A 78 -0.23 10.66 -11.38
C PHE A 78 0.33 10.96 -12.77
N ARG A 79 1.62 11.34 -12.81
CA ARG A 79 2.35 11.55 -14.08
C ARG A 79 2.32 10.26 -14.90
N LYS A 80 2.07 10.44 -16.20
CA LYS A 80 1.96 9.37 -17.20
C LYS A 80 3.08 9.49 -18.23
N ASN A 81 3.12 8.55 -19.17
CA ASN A 81 4.07 8.43 -20.29
C ASN A 81 5.42 7.81 -19.94
N GLU A 82 5.49 7.03 -18.87
CA GLU A 82 6.63 6.15 -18.64
C GLU A 82 6.46 4.85 -19.45
N THR A 83 7.52 4.45 -20.16
CA THR A 83 7.53 3.20 -20.96
C THR A 83 8.30 2.08 -20.25
N GLU A 84 9.12 2.43 -19.27
CA GLU A 84 9.86 1.49 -18.44
C GLU A 84 8.97 0.81 -17.39
N MET A 85 9.53 -0.20 -16.70
CA MET A 85 8.86 -0.81 -15.56
C MET A 85 8.73 0.22 -14.43
N PRO A 86 7.53 0.39 -13.81
CA PRO A 86 7.38 1.32 -12.71
C PRO A 86 8.31 0.97 -11.56
N GLY A 87 8.99 1.98 -11.01
CA GLY A 87 9.69 1.87 -9.74
C GLY A 87 8.72 1.70 -8.57
N VAL A 88 9.23 1.57 -7.36
CA VAL A 88 8.40 1.60 -6.14
C VAL A 88 8.61 2.92 -5.44
N ALA A 89 7.50 3.59 -5.11
CA ALA A 89 7.56 4.84 -4.37
C ALA A 89 8.13 4.65 -2.97
N ASN A 90 8.91 5.63 -2.49
CA ASN A 90 9.59 5.55 -1.20
C ASN A 90 8.62 5.31 -0.03
N ASN A 91 7.42 5.91 -0.07
CA ASN A 91 6.39 5.70 0.95
C ASN A 91 5.91 4.23 1.04
N VAL A 92 5.97 3.47 -0.06
CA VAL A 92 5.65 2.04 -0.09
C VAL A 92 6.78 1.22 0.52
N VAL A 93 8.04 1.58 0.24
CA VAL A 93 9.20 0.95 0.89
C VAL A 93 9.16 1.22 2.41
N ASP A 94 8.98 2.47 2.80
CA ASP A 94 8.92 2.91 4.20
C ASP A 94 7.79 2.23 4.98
N VAL A 95 6.60 2.08 4.38
CA VAL A 95 5.47 1.41 5.05
C VAL A 95 5.70 -0.09 5.19
N LEU A 96 6.40 -0.71 4.23
CA LEU A 96 6.76 -2.11 4.30
C LEU A 96 7.82 -2.37 5.38
N ASP A 97 8.87 -1.54 5.45
CA ASP A 97 9.92 -1.65 6.47
C ASP A 97 9.34 -1.47 7.89
N ARG A 98 8.51 -0.44 8.08
CA ARG A 98 7.80 -0.27 9.35
C ARG A 98 6.77 -1.37 9.60
N GLY A 99 6.12 -1.87 8.55
CA GLY A 99 5.20 -3.00 8.62
C GLY A 99 5.89 -4.26 9.14
N TRP A 100 7.10 -4.54 8.66
CA TRP A 100 7.94 -5.63 9.14
C TRP A 100 8.35 -5.45 10.61
N HIS A 101 8.77 -4.24 10.98
CA HIS A 101 9.11 -3.90 12.37
C HIS A 101 7.95 -4.20 13.33
N TYR A 102 6.73 -3.75 13.01
CA TYR A 102 5.57 -4.04 13.85
C TYR A 102 5.18 -5.52 13.82
N ALA A 103 5.17 -6.15 12.63
CA ALA A 103 4.83 -7.56 12.49
C ALA A 103 5.70 -8.43 13.40
N THR A 104 7.01 -8.23 13.36
CA THR A 104 7.96 -9.06 14.11
C THR A 104 8.06 -8.70 15.59
N LEU A 105 8.18 -7.41 15.92
CA LEU A 105 8.49 -7.00 17.30
C LEU A 105 7.26 -6.86 18.19
N PHE A 106 6.13 -6.44 17.62
CA PHE A 106 4.90 -6.21 18.40
C PHE A 106 3.93 -7.39 18.28
N PHE A 107 3.73 -7.91 17.07
CA PHE A 107 2.77 -9.00 16.82
C PHE A 107 3.39 -10.40 16.87
N GLY A 108 4.73 -10.53 16.83
CA GLY A 108 5.41 -11.83 16.83
C GLY A 108 5.18 -12.65 15.55
N GLU A 109 4.83 -11.99 14.46
CA GLU A 109 4.47 -12.61 13.18
C GLU A 109 5.67 -12.68 12.21
N THR A 110 5.71 -13.73 11.39
CA THR A 110 6.77 -13.92 10.39
C THR A 110 6.41 -13.37 9.01
N GLN A 111 5.23 -12.78 8.87
CA GLN A 111 4.74 -12.17 7.63
C GLN A 111 4.06 -10.81 7.87
N ILE A 112 4.18 -9.93 6.90
CA ILE A 112 3.50 -8.63 6.85
C ILE A 112 2.09 -8.85 6.28
N ARG A 113 1.07 -8.61 7.10
CA ARG A 113 -0.33 -8.56 6.67
C ARG A 113 -0.72 -7.11 6.37
N THR A 114 -1.84 -6.92 5.67
CA THR A 114 -2.37 -5.58 5.35
C THR A 114 -2.66 -4.75 6.62
N GLY A 115 -2.97 -5.39 7.74
CA GLY A 115 -3.15 -4.72 9.02
C GLY A 115 -1.85 -4.16 9.59
N HIS A 116 -0.73 -4.86 9.41
CA HIS A 116 0.60 -4.37 9.79
C HIS A 116 0.99 -3.13 8.95
N VAL A 117 0.65 -3.14 7.65
CA VAL A 117 0.82 -1.98 6.76
C VAL A 117 0.00 -0.79 7.27
N LEU A 118 -1.25 -1.01 7.68
CA LEU A 118 -2.09 0.06 8.23
C LEU A 118 -1.53 0.63 9.53
N VAL A 119 -1.10 -0.23 10.46
CA VAL A 119 -0.47 0.21 11.71
C VAL A 119 0.80 1.01 11.42
N ALA A 120 1.65 0.54 10.53
CA ALA A 120 2.86 1.23 10.11
C ALA A 120 2.56 2.61 9.51
N ALA A 121 1.54 2.69 8.65
CA ALA A 121 1.11 3.95 8.05
C ALA A 121 0.60 4.95 9.09
N LEU A 122 -0.21 4.51 10.05
CA LEU A 122 -0.82 5.39 11.05
C LEU A 122 0.13 5.82 12.18
N LYS A 123 1.13 4.99 12.52
CA LYS A 123 2.08 5.27 13.60
C LYS A 123 3.26 6.14 13.18
N SER A 124 3.50 6.30 11.88
CA SER A 124 4.50 7.23 11.36
C SER A 124 3.82 8.55 10.94
N LEU A 125 4.33 9.69 11.41
CA LEU A 125 3.77 11.00 11.04
C LEU A 125 3.78 11.24 9.52
N GLU A 126 4.87 10.90 8.84
CA GLU A 126 5.02 11.11 7.40
C GLU A 126 4.09 10.19 6.58
N LEU A 127 4.15 8.88 6.84
CA LEU A 127 3.23 7.91 6.22
C LEU A 127 1.75 8.21 6.50
N ARG A 128 1.40 8.72 7.70
CA ARG A 128 0.04 9.13 8.02
C ARG A 128 -0.38 10.33 7.19
N ARG A 129 0.51 11.30 6.98
CA ARG A 129 0.26 12.42 6.06
C ARG A 129 0.05 11.93 4.63
N ALA A 130 0.86 10.99 4.16
CA ALA A 130 0.69 10.38 2.84
C ALA A 130 -0.66 9.65 2.71
N LEU A 131 -1.07 8.89 3.74
CA LEU A 131 -2.36 8.18 3.76
C LEU A 131 -3.55 9.15 3.75
N THR A 132 -3.54 10.16 4.63
CA THR A 132 -4.60 11.18 4.74
C THR A 132 -4.61 12.22 3.60
N ALA A 133 -3.59 12.20 2.74
CA ALA A 133 -3.57 12.92 1.49
C ALA A 133 -4.29 12.15 0.36
N ILE A 134 -4.44 10.83 0.51
CA ILE A 134 -5.16 9.99 -0.47
C ILE A 134 -6.67 10.15 -0.29
N SER A 135 -7.16 10.06 0.94
CA SER A 135 -8.57 10.27 1.27
C SER A 135 -8.70 10.89 2.66
N LYS A 136 -9.83 11.57 2.90
CA LYS A 136 -10.21 12.12 4.21
C LYS A 136 -11.06 11.17 5.05
N GLU A 137 -11.52 10.08 4.45
CA GLU A 137 -12.06 8.91 5.17
C GLU A 137 -10.97 8.26 6.03
#